data_AF-A0A972MB62-F1
#
_entry.id   AF-A0A972MB62-F1
#
_cell.length_a   1.000
_cell.length_b   1.000
_cell.length_c   1.000
_cell.angle_alpha   90.00
_cell.angle_beta   90.00
_cell.angle_gamma   90.00
#
_symmetry.space_group_name_H-M   'P 1'
#
loop_
_entity.id
_entity.type
_entity.pdbx_description
1 polymer ?
#
loop_
_entity_poly.entity_id
_entity_poly.type
_entity_poly.pdbx_seq_one_letter_code
_entity_poly.pdbx_strand_id
1 'polypeptide(L)'
;MKKTLIGALVFNVWLYGGVSGVVFKDYNLNGVRDSNEVGVANIVVEAYDENNVKVAQATSLEDGSYNLDIANDGKYRIEFNNIPSNLKPGSAKAQSSSSVQFVENGASNVNLSLISIKEYNPGEDNVSIAVPTMHPGASTNQTDIDKQFGIVSLPYSASGDAKGEGDLNNPDFNKDATFSKMGTIWGTGYQKGSGVLYAAAFLKRHQGLGELARPEVDGGVQDVVVDGIYLMDYSGSVGGEYLGGFKLNGVTPANGNGGVINLGSVKREIISAEVDDSHPYALTTSTSNNRSFDVDAFDKVGRVGFGDLDIDESDNNLWVINLNQDSLIKVDITNSKALATNDTIDGSLVSHYKIDYSLITDCNGELHPWGLEFYNNKGYVGVVCDATSTKDASDLKAYILEFDSTNPTTFNLVKSFSLDYLKETSQFWLDEGVCALGSAGNWNYWAKSWDELGDALGPDADGADSADYGAERACPQPILSDITFDSNGDMIVGFIDRFSLQLDRVN
;
A
#
# COMPACT_ATOMS: atom_id res chain seq x y z
N MET A 1 -10.19 88.46 25.84
CA MET A 1 -10.03 87.65 24.61
C MET A 1 -9.04 86.53 24.90
N LYS A 2 -9.53 85.29 25.11
CA LYS A 2 -8.68 84.11 25.31
C LYS A 2 -8.26 83.58 23.93
N LYS A 3 -6.95 83.44 23.71
CA LYS A 3 -6.39 82.77 22.53
C LYS A 3 -6.37 81.26 22.80
N THR A 4 -7.09 80.50 21.97
CA THR A 4 -7.06 79.03 21.99
C THR A 4 -5.90 78.57 21.10
N LEU A 5 -4.97 77.81 21.68
CA LEU A 5 -3.91 77.10 20.95
C LEU A 5 -4.50 75.77 20.45
N ILE A 6 -4.42 75.50 19.14
CA ILE A 6 -4.72 74.20 18.56
C ILE A 6 -3.39 73.48 18.40
N GLY A 7 -3.15 72.44 19.21
CA GLY A 7 -2.03 71.53 19.03
C GLY A 7 -2.42 70.42 18.06
N ALA A 8 -1.73 70.34 16.93
CA ALA A 8 -1.83 69.20 16.03
C ALA A 8 -0.98 68.05 16.60
N LEU A 9 -1.61 66.92 16.91
CA LEU A 9 -0.94 65.69 17.29
C LEU A 9 -0.61 64.92 15.99
N VAL A 10 0.67 64.87 15.61
CA VAL A 10 1.14 64.06 14.49
C VAL A 10 1.50 62.68 15.04
N PHE A 11 0.71 61.66 14.74
CA PHE A 11 1.11 60.27 14.92
C PHE A 11 2.06 59.89 13.78
N ASN A 12 3.35 59.71 14.09
CA ASN A 12 4.24 58.96 13.21
C ASN A 12 3.87 57.48 13.35
N VAL A 13 3.08 56.96 12.42
CA VAL A 13 2.97 55.51 12.22
C VAL A 13 4.25 55.10 11.49
N TRP A 14 5.18 54.48 12.21
CA TRP A 14 6.25 53.73 11.57
C TRP A 14 5.59 52.50 10.93
N LEU A 15 5.38 52.53 9.61
CA LEU A 15 5.19 51.30 8.85
C LEU A 15 6.56 50.62 8.87
N TYR A 16 6.78 49.73 9.83
CA TYR A 16 7.94 48.85 9.79
C TYR A 16 7.84 48.06 8.48
N GLY A 17 8.89 48.15 7.65
CA GLY A 17 9.08 47.19 6.58
C GLY A 17 9.19 45.81 7.20
N GLY A 18 8.51 44.83 6.61
CA GLY A 18 8.58 43.44 7.05
C GLY A 18 9.00 42.57 5.89
N VAL A 19 9.66 41.45 6.19
CA VAL A 19 9.88 40.40 5.20
C VAL A 19 8.72 39.42 5.28
N SER A 20 8.02 39.19 4.17
CA SER A 20 6.86 38.32 4.15
C SER A 20 6.94 37.27 3.04
N GLY A 21 6.27 36.15 3.28
CA GLY A 21 6.19 35.06 2.32
C GLY A 21 5.26 33.96 2.78
N VAL A 22 5.33 32.84 2.07
CA VAL A 22 4.55 31.64 2.32
C VAL A 22 5.47 30.42 2.28
N VAL A 23 5.28 29.50 3.22
CA VAL A 23 5.81 28.13 3.13
C VAL A 23 4.69 27.21 2.66
N PHE A 24 4.89 26.46 1.58
CA PHE A 24 3.85 25.64 0.97
C PHE A 24 4.37 24.28 0.52
N LYS A 25 3.48 23.29 0.42
CA LYS A 25 3.78 22.00 -0.19
C LYS A 25 3.73 22.13 -1.71
N ASP A 26 4.87 21.91 -2.36
CA ASP A 26 5.03 21.95 -3.82
C ASP A 26 4.91 20.51 -4.34
N TYR A 27 3.72 20.16 -4.83
CA TYR A 27 3.38 18.78 -5.20
C TYR A 27 4.00 18.38 -6.53
N ASN A 28 4.23 19.32 -7.45
CA ASN A 28 4.76 19.07 -8.79
C ASN A 28 6.21 19.54 -8.97
N LEU A 29 6.83 20.05 -7.91
CA LEU A 29 8.22 20.51 -7.82
C LEU A 29 8.54 21.69 -8.77
N ASN A 30 7.55 22.50 -9.13
CA ASN A 30 7.70 23.60 -10.08
C ASN A 30 8.19 24.91 -9.43
N GLY A 31 8.19 25.02 -8.10
CA GLY A 31 8.60 26.20 -7.34
C GLY A 31 7.61 27.37 -7.37
N VAL A 32 6.36 27.13 -7.78
CA VAL A 32 5.24 28.08 -7.86
C VAL A 32 4.12 27.54 -6.98
N ARG A 33 3.51 28.40 -6.15
CA ARG A 33 2.36 27.97 -5.34
C ARG A 33 1.11 27.87 -6.21
N ASP A 34 0.72 26.64 -6.53
CA ASP A 34 -0.50 26.37 -7.28
C ASP A 34 -1.75 26.41 -6.38
N SER A 35 -2.95 26.53 -6.96
CA SER A 35 -4.20 26.73 -6.20
C SER A 35 -4.58 25.55 -5.28
N ASN A 36 -4.08 24.36 -5.59
CA ASN A 36 -4.29 23.12 -4.85
C ASN A 36 -3.18 22.85 -3.81
N GLU A 37 -2.19 23.74 -3.69
CA GLU A 37 -1.05 23.56 -2.80
C GLU A 37 -1.26 24.24 -1.45
N VAL A 38 -1.25 23.39 -0.41
CA VAL A 38 -1.53 23.80 0.97
C VAL A 38 -0.32 24.46 1.61
N GLY A 39 -0.59 25.36 2.56
CA GLY A 39 0.43 25.95 3.40
C GLY A 39 1.04 24.95 4.37
N VAL A 40 2.28 25.20 4.80
CA VAL A 40 2.93 24.42 5.85
C VAL A 40 3.09 25.30 7.09
N ALA A 41 2.36 24.93 8.14
CA ALA A 41 2.38 25.61 9.43
C ALA A 41 3.62 25.25 10.28
N ASN A 42 3.87 26.05 11.32
CA ASN A 42 4.87 25.76 12.36
C ASN A 42 6.33 25.74 11.89
N ILE A 43 6.60 26.30 10.71
CA ILE A 43 7.96 26.54 10.23
C ILE A 43 8.50 27.78 10.91
N VAL A 44 9.66 27.65 11.54
CA VAL A 44 10.31 28.77 12.23
C VAL A 44 11.12 29.54 11.20
N VAL A 45 10.79 30.82 11.02
CA VAL A 45 11.51 31.70 10.09
C VAL A 45 12.29 32.73 10.90
N GLU A 46 13.60 32.81 10.69
CA GLU A 46 14.49 33.68 11.45
C GLU A 46 15.25 34.63 10.53
N ALA A 47 15.39 35.90 10.93
CA ALA A 47 16.20 36.88 10.21
C ALA A 47 17.50 37.17 10.98
N TYR A 48 18.62 37.10 10.29
CA TYR A 48 19.96 37.43 10.79
C TYR A 48 20.52 38.64 10.04
N ASP A 49 21.12 39.58 10.79
CA ASP A 49 21.81 40.74 10.23
C ASP A 49 23.22 40.39 9.70
N GLU A 50 23.94 41.41 9.20
CA GLU A 50 25.32 41.26 8.70
C GLU A 50 26.35 40.81 9.76
N ASN A 51 26.03 40.97 11.04
CA ASN A 51 26.86 40.54 12.16
C ASN A 51 26.49 39.13 12.65
N ASN A 52 25.63 38.41 11.92
CA ASN A 52 25.06 37.11 12.30
C ASN A 52 24.22 37.16 13.59
N VAL A 53 23.64 38.31 13.93
CA VAL A 53 22.73 38.43 15.08
C VAL A 53 21.30 38.19 14.61
N LYS A 54 20.56 37.32 15.31
CA LYS A 54 19.12 37.14 15.06
C LYS A 54 18.38 38.41 15.47
N VAL A 55 17.71 39.05 14.53
CA VAL A 55 16.99 40.33 14.72
C VAL A 55 15.46 40.19 14.70
N ALA A 56 14.93 39.14 14.07
CA ALA A 56 13.51 38.85 14.02
C ALA A 56 13.24 37.35 13.91
N GLN A 57 12.05 36.93 14.32
CA GLN A 57 11.56 35.57 14.18
C GLN A 57 10.04 35.58 13.98
N ALA A 58 9.56 34.70 13.13
CA ALA A 58 8.14 34.39 12.95
C ALA A 58 7.93 32.88 12.88
N THR A 59 6.67 32.47 12.93
CA THR A 59 6.25 31.09 12.68
C THR A 59 5.17 31.10 11.62
N SER A 60 5.28 30.23 10.62
CA SER A 60 4.26 30.13 9.57
C SER A 60 2.91 29.71 10.14
N LEU A 61 1.85 30.34 9.65
CA LEU A 61 0.47 30.06 10.01
C LEU A 61 -0.05 28.81 9.28
N GLU A 62 -1.29 28.42 9.55
CA GLU A 62 -1.97 27.26 8.93
C GLU A 62 -1.98 27.33 7.40
N ASP A 63 -2.14 28.52 6.84
CA ASP A 63 -2.10 28.76 5.39
C ASP A 63 -0.67 28.92 4.83
N GLY A 64 0.34 28.72 5.67
CA GLY A 64 1.76 28.83 5.36
C GLY A 64 2.32 30.25 5.41
N SER A 65 1.48 31.27 5.56
CA SER A 65 1.91 32.66 5.54
C SER A 65 2.74 33.01 6.78
N TYR A 66 3.71 33.92 6.60
CA TYR A 66 4.49 34.48 7.70
C TYR A 66 4.87 35.94 7.39
N ASN A 67 5.15 36.69 8.45
CA ASN A 67 5.69 38.04 8.37
C ASN A 67 6.72 38.27 9.47
N LEU A 68 7.91 38.72 9.08
CA LEU A 68 8.99 39.11 9.98
C LEU A 68 8.96 40.63 10.15
N ASP A 69 8.75 41.08 11.38
CA ASP A 69 8.83 42.50 11.72
C ASP A 69 10.29 42.91 11.96
N ILE A 70 10.90 43.57 10.98
CA ILE A 70 12.31 43.97 11.02
C ILE A 70 12.42 45.48 11.16
N ALA A 71 13.01 45.93 12.27
CA ALA A 71 12.99 47.35 12.65
C ALA A 71 13.84 48.25 11.75
N ASN A 72 14.95 47.75 11.21
CA ASN A 72 15.94 48.55 10.48
C ASN A 72 15.98 48.15 9.00
N ASP A 73 16.18 49.14 8.13
CA ASP A 73 16.51 48.87 6.73
C ASP A 73 17.88 48.18 6.61
N GLY A 74 18.03 47.30 5.64
CA GLY A 74 19.26 46.55 5.45
C GLY A 74 19.04 45.24 4.71
N LYS A 75 20.13 44.47 4.59
CA LYS A 75 20.12 43.11 4.04
C LYS A 75 20.10 42.11 5.18
N TYR A 76 19.30 41.07 5.02
CA TYR A 76 19.07 40.04 6.02
C TYR A 76 19.22 38.66 5.40
N ARG A 77 19.83 37.76 6.17
CA ARG A 77 19.79 36.32 5.89
C ARG A 77 18.55 35.74 6.57
N ILE A 78 17.65 35.18 5.78
CA ILE A 78 16.44 34.50 6.25
C ILE A 78 16.72 33.00 6.30
N GLU A 79 16.45 32.36 7.43
CA GLU A 79 16.60 30.92 7.61
C GLU A 79 15.25 30.29 7.96
N PHE A 80 14.92 29.20 7.28
CA PHE A 80 13.75 28.38 7.56
C PHE A 80 14.19 27.13 8.33
N ASN A 81 13.71 27.03 9.56
CA ASN A 81 14.04 26.00 10.53
C ASN A 81 12.80 25.21 10.95
N ASN A 82 13.01 24.10 11.67
CA ASN A 82 11.93 23.20 12.10
C ASN A 82 11.12 22.59 10.93
N ILE A 83 11.79 22.31 9.81
CA ILE A 83 11.17 21.60 8.68
C ILE A 83 10.86 20.16 9.14
N PRO A 84 9.60 19.69 9.02
CA PRO A 84 9.23 18.32 9.35
C PRO A 84 10.11 17.29 8.64
N SER A 85 10.42 16.17 9.30
CA SER A 85 11.32 15.14 8.77
C SER A 85 10.86 14.53 7.44
N ASN A 86 9.54 14.45 7.24
CA ASN A 86 8.87 13.96 6.03
C ASN A 86 8.84 14.99 4.88
N LEU A 87 9.29 16.23 5.12
CA LEU A 87 9.40 17.26 4.09
C LEU A 87 10.87 17.61 3.83
N LYS A 88 11.15 18.02 2.59
CA LYS A 88 12.46 18.54 2.16
C LYS A 88 12.29 19.87 1.45
N PRO A 89 13.29 20.78 1.48
CA PRO A 89 13.30 21.94 0.61
C PRO A 89 13.10 21.52 -0.86
N GLY A 90 12.12 22.13 -1.52
CA GLY A 90 11.78 21.88 -2.92
C GLY A 90 12.68 22.64 -3.90
N SER A 91 12.20 22.83 -5.13
CA SER A 91 12.92 23.53 -6.19
C SER A 91 13.17 25.01 -5.82
N ALA A 92 14.43 25.44 -5.78
CA ALA A 92 14.79 26.85 -5.76
C ALA A 92 14.63 27.48 -7.17
N LYS A 93 13.39 27.52 -7.66
CA LYS A 93 13.00 28.02 -8.98
C LYS A 93 11.76 28.91 -8.86
N ALA A 94 11.56 29.74 -9.88
CA ALA A 94 10.37 30.59 -10.04
C ALA A 94 10.06 31.47 -8.82
N GLN A 95 9.09 31.07 -7.99
CA GLN A 95 8.60 31.83 -6.83
C GLN A 95 9.13 31.30 -5.50
N SER A 96 10.01 30.31 -5.52
CA SER A 96 10.63 29.69 -4.34
C SER A 96 12.16 29.76 -4.41
N SER A 97 12.81 29.65 -3.26
CA SER A 97 14.27 29.68 -3.10
C SER A 97 14.71 28.67 -2.03
N SER A 98 16.02 28.60 -1.76
CA SER A 98 16.55 27.71 -0.73
C SER A 98 16.01 28.01 0.67
N SER A 99 16.18 27.08 1.62
CA SER A 99 15.84 27.29 3.04
C SER A 99 16.72 28.34 3.75
N VAL A 100 17.73 28.87 3.06
CA VAL A 100 18.49 30.05 3.44
C VAL A 100 18.42 31.05 2.29
N GLN A 101 17.94 32.26 2.56
CA GLN A 101 17.72 33.31 1.54
C GLN A 101 18.35 34.62 1.99
N PHE A 102 18.71 35.50 1.05
CA PHE A 102 19.27 36.80 1.35
C PHE A 102 18.41 37.88 0.71
N VAL A 103 17.79 38.73 1.52
CA VAL A 103 16.78 39.70 1.08
C VAL A 103 17.00 41.07 1.72
N GLU A 104 16.36 42.11 1.18
CA GLU A 104 16.31 43.43 1.82
C GLU A 104 15.04 43.57 2.69
N ASN A 105 15.07 44.45 3.69
CA ASN A 105 13.87 44.76 4.47
C ASN A 105 12.71 45.20 3.55
N GLY A 106 11.50 44.76 3.86
CA GLY A 106 10.32 45.01 3.02
C GLY A 106 10.13 44.03 1.85
N ALA A 107 11.00 43.03 1.71
CA ALA A 107 10.84 42.01 0.67
C ALA A 107 9.57 41.17 0.90
N SER A 108 8.72 41.11 -0.12
CA SER A 108 7.59 40.18 -0.19
C SER A 108 7.91 38.98 -1.08
N ASN A 109 7.13 37.90 -0.98
CA ASN A 109 7.31 36.66 -1.74
C ASN A 109 8.63 35.94 -1.44
N VAL A 110 9.10 36.05 -0.19
CA VAL A 110 10.23 35.27 0.32
C VAL A 110 9.70 33.88 0.68
N ASN A 111 9.39 33.09 -0.34
CA ASN A 111 8.68 31.83 -0.16
C ASN A 111 9.65 30.65 -0.04
N LEU A 112 9.17 29.58 0.60
CA LEU A 112 9.83 28.29 0.61
C LEU A 112 8.84 27.20 0.17
N SER A 113 9.13 26.58 -0.96
CA SER A 113 8.50 25.32 -1.37
C SER A 113 9.09 24.16 -0.57
N LEU A 114 8.24 23.28 -0.05
CA LEU A 114 8.62 22.02 0.57
C LEU A 114 8.01 20.87 -0.22
N ILE A 115 8.73 19.76 -0.37
CA ILE A 115 8.24 18.56 -1.05
C ILE A 115 8.17 17.38 -0.07
N SER A 116 7.06 16.63 -0.14
CA SER A 116 6.98 15.25 0.33
C SER A 116 7.23 14.34 -0.87
N ILE A 117 8.18 13.41 -0.76
CA ILE A 117 8.44 12.44 -1.82
C ILE A 117 7.15 11.62 -2.05
N LYS A 118 6.47 11.20 -0.98
CA LYS A 118 5.22 10.43 -1.05
C LYS A 118 4.07 11.19 -1.73
N GLU A 119 3.98 12.51 -1.56
CA GLU A 119 2.92 13.32 -2.19
C GLU A 119 3.33 13.90 -3.56
N TYR A 120 4.56 13.66 -4.02
CA TYR A 120 5.03 14.15 -5.32
C TYR A 120 4.16 13.62 -6.48
N ASN A 121 3.69 14.53 -7.32
CA ASN A 121 2.86 14.29 -8.48
C ASN A 121 3.45 15.00 -9.72
N PRO A 122 4.08 14.26 -10.66
CA PRO A 122 4.65 14.83 -11.88
C PRO A 122 3.61 15.20 -12.95
N GLY A 123 2.30 15.00 -12.70
CA GLY A 123 1.24 15.12 -13.70
C GLY A 123 0.99 13.82 -14.47
N GLU A 124 -0.10 13.78 -15.24
CA GLU A 124 -0.64 12.54 -15.85
C GLU A 124 0.24 11.93 -16.94
N ASP A 125 1.01 12.75 -17.67
CA ASP A 125 1.79 12.31 -18.84
C ASP A 125 2.99 11.41 -18.50
N ASN A 126 3.34 11.28 -17.21
CA ASN A 126 4.48 10.49 -16.74
C ASN A 126 4.10 9.52 -15.61
N VAL A 127 2.84 9.11 -15.54
CA VAL A 127 2.36 8.11 -14.57
C VAL A 127 2.06 6.82 -15.31
N SER A 128 2.59 5.71 -14.80
CA SER A 128 2.25 4.36 -15.24
C SER A 128 1.48 3.65 -14.14
N ILE A 129 0.47 2.88 -14.52
CA ILE A 129 -0.25 1.97 -13.64
C ILE A 129 0.38 0.60 -13.82
N ALA A 130 0.98 0.05 -12.76
CA ALA A 130 1.44 -1.33 -12.72
C ALA A 130 0.34 -2.21 -12.13
N VAL A 131 0.02 -3.32 -12.80
CA VAL A 131 -1.10 -4.20 -12.46
C VAL A 131 -0.57 -5.63 -12.32
N PRO A 132 -0.57 -6.19 -11.10
CA PRO A 132 -0.41 -7.62 -10.90
C PRO A 132 -1.42 -8.42 -11.72
N THR A 133 -0.96 -9.51 -12.29
CA THR A 133 -1.79 -10.43 -13.09
C THR A 133 -1.72 -11.82 -12.50
N MET A 134 -2.73 -12.62 -12.83
CA MET A 134 -3.03 -13.87 -12.12
C MET A 134 -3.32 -14.96 -13.14
N HIS A 135 -2.75 -16.14 -12.92
CA HIS A 135 -2.92 -17.29 -13.82
C HIS A 135 -3.15 -18.56 -13.02
N PRO A 136 -4.10 -19.41 -13.44
CA PRO A 136 -4.33 -20.69 -12.80
C PRO A 136 -3.18 -21.68 -13.06
N GLY A 137 -3.00 -22.62 -12.15
CA GLY A 137 -2.02 -23.70 -12.23
C GLY A 137 -0.62 -23.30 -11.73
N ALA A 138 0.36 -24.14 -12.07
CA ALA A 138 1.74 -23.94 -11.66
C ALA A 138 2.38 -22.72 -12.34
N SER A 139 3.27 -22.01 -11.66
CA SER A 139 4.01 -20.88 -12.26
C SER A 139 5.13 -21.32 -13.21
N THR A 140 5.34 -22.61 -13.41
CA THR A 140 6.47 -23.13 -14.19
C THR A 140 6.05 -24.30 -15.07
N ASN A 141 6.80 -24.49 -16.15
CA ASN A 141 6.60 -25.59 -17.11
C ASN A 141 5.19 -25.70 -17.72
N GLN A 142 4.41 -24.61 -17.70
CA GLN A 142 3.19 -24.53 -18.50
C GLN A 142 3.52 -24.28 -19.96
N THR A 143 2.76 -24.92 -20.85
CA THR A 143 2.73 -24.53 -22.26
C THR A 143 2.26 -23.07 -22.32
N ASP A 144 2.94 -22.18 -23.05
CA ASP A 144 2.62 -20.73 -23.09
C ASP A 144 2.89 -19.91 -21.80
N ILE A 145 3.67 -20.40 -20.82
CA ILE A 145 4.06 -19.60 -19.64
C ILE A 145 4.75 -18.27 -20.00
N ASP A 146 5.43 -18.20 -21.16
CA ASP A 146 6.06 -16.98 -21.69
C ASP A 146 5.06 -15.98 -22.27
N LYS A 147 3.79 -16.36 -22.42
CA LYS A 147 2.67 -15.46 -22.75
C LYS A 147 1.94 -14.97 -21.50
N GLN A 148 2.23 -15.56 -20.34
CA GLN A 148 1.64 -15.19 -19.05
C GLN A 148 2.58 -14.25 -18.30
N PHE A 149 2.07 -13.07 -17.96
CA PHE A 149 2.80 -12.08 -17.16
C PHE A 149 2.36 -12.20 -15.70
N GLY A 150 3.26 -11.88 -14.77
CA GLY A 150 2.93 -11.73 -13.35
C GLY A 150 2.62 -10.27 -13.01
N ILE A 151 3.18 -9.34 -13.79
CA ILE A 151 2.88 -7.92 -13.71
C ILE A 151 3.00 -7.29 -15.09
N VAL A 152 2.09 -6.36 -15.38
CA VAL A 152 2.09 -5.53 -16.59
C VAL A 152 1.97 -4.07 -16.20
N SER A 153 2.33 -3.15 -17.09
CA SER A 153 2.11 -1.72 -16.87
C SER A 153 1.58 -1.02 -18.10
N LEU A 154 0.84 0.06 -17.88
CA LEU A 154 0.29 0.90 -18.92
C LEU A 154 0.38 2.37 -18.48
N PRO A 155 0.54 3.32 -19.42
CA PRO A 155 0.42 4.73 -19.11
C PRO A 155 -0.95 5.02 -18.48
N TYR A 156 -1.01 5.91 -17.49
CA TYR A 156 -2.26 6.35 -16.85
C TYR A 156 -3.26 6.93 -17.86
N SER A 157 -2.76 7.64 -18.86
CA SER A 157 -3.55 8.21 -19.96
C SER A 157 -3.94 7.20 -21.05
N ALA A 158 -3.55 5.93 -20.92
CA ALA A 158 -3.89 4.91 -21.91
C ALA A 158 -5.41 4.69 -21.93
N SER A 159 -5.96 4.62 -23.14
CA SER A 159 -7.38 4.36 -23.38
C SER A 159 -7.54 3.47 -24.61
N GLY A 160 -8.57 2.62 -24.62
CA GLY A 160 -8.86 1.71 -25.73
C GLY A 160 -9.87 0.63 -25.33
N ASP A 161 -10.52 0.02 -26.32
CA ASP A 161 -11.37 -1.16 -26.12
C ASP A 161 -10.52 -2.43 -26.21
N ALA A 162 -10.74 -3.39 -25.31
CA ALA A 162 -10.19 -4.74 -25.44
C ALA A 162 -10.82 -5.45 -26.64
N LYS A 163 -10.15 -5.44 -27.80
CA LYS A 163 -10.67 -6.06 -29.04
C LYS A 163 -10.07 -7.45 -29.28
N GLY A 164 -10.46 -8.40 -28.43
CA GLY A 164 -10.14 -9.82 -28.59
C GLY A 164 -8.65 -10.18 -28.49
N GLU A 165 -8.35 -11.45 -28.23
CA GLU A 165 -6.97 -11.95 -28.26
C GLU A 165 -6.37 -11.79 -29.66
N GLY A 166 -5.26 -11.04 -29.78
CA GLY A 166 -4.44 -10.97 -31.00
C GLY A 166 -4.50 -9.68 -31.82
N ASP A 167 -5.28 -8.66 -31.43
CA ASP A 167 -5.26 -7.34 -32.09
C ASP A 167 -4.16 -6.45 -31.50
N LEU A 168 -3.17 -6.08 -32.32
CA LEU A 168 -2.02 -5.23 -31.97
C LEU A 168 -2.38 -3.73 -31.79
N ASN A 169 -3.67 -3.39 -31.71
CA ASN A 169 -4.17 -2.05 -31.38
C ASN A 169 -4.87 -1.98 -30.00
N ASN A 170 -4.75 -3.02 -29.18
CA ASN A 170 -4.98 -2.96 -27.71
C ASN A 170 -4.06 -1.88 -27.12
N PRO A 171 -4.37 -1.13 -26.04
CA PRO A 171 -3.35 -0.26 -25.46
C PRO A 171 -2.11 -1.12 -25.20
N ASP A 172 -0.98 -0.73 -25.80
CA ASP A 172 0.30 -1.41 -25.66
C ASP A 172 0.67 -1.37 -24.18
N PHE A 173 0.28 -2.39 -23.43
CA PHE A 173 0.75 -2.60 -22.09
C PHE A 173 2.14 -3.23 -22.15
N ASN A 174 3.01 -2.80 -21.26
CA ASN A 174 4.33 -3.35 -21.11
C ASN A 174 4.25 -4.70 -20.40
N LYS A 175 5.06 -5.63 -20.89
CA LYS A 175 5.15 -7.01 -20.42
C LYS A 175 6.32 -7.10 -19.44
N ASP A 176 6.12 -6.59 -18.25
CA ASP A 176 7.24 -6.23 -17.36
C ASP A 176 7.94 -7.45 -16.77
N ALA A 177 7.18 -8.42 -16.23
CA ALA A 177 7.73 -9.70 -15.77
C ALA A 177 6.80 -10.87 -16.05
N THR A 178 7.39 -12.02 -16.37
CA THR A 178 6.66 -13.26 -16.60
C THR A 178 6.09 -13.83 -15.30
N PHE A 179 4.97 -14.54 -15.41
CA PHE A 179 4.38 -15.25 -14.27
C PHE A 179 5.35 -16.32 -13.71
N SER A 180 6.26 -16.85 -14.54
CA SER A 180 7.30 -17.77 -14.09
C SER A 180 8.35 -17.20 -13.15
N LYS A 181 8.52 -15.88 -13.14
CA LYS A 181 9.42 -15.19 -12.22
C LYS A 181 8.71 -14.86 -10.92
N MET A 182 7.57 -14.19 -11.01
CA MET A 182 6.90 -13.60 -9.83
C MET A 182 5.77 -14.46 -9.26
N GLY A 183 5.14 -15.31 -10.08
CA GLY A 183 3.93 -16.03 -9.72
C GLY A 183 2.82 -15.07 -9.28
N THR A 184 1.97 -15.53 -8.38
CA THR A 184 0.95 -14.70 -7.76
C THR A 184 1.59 -13.72 -6.77
N ILE A 185 1.30 -12.43 -6.96
CA ILE A 185 1.77 -11.34 -6.10
C ILE A 185 0.59 -10.48 -5.60
N TRP A 186 0.78 -9.86 -4.45
CA TRP A 186 -0.11 -8.86 -3.84
C TRP A 186 0.72 -7.89 -3.01
N GLY A 187 0.13 -6.73 -2.68
CA GLY A 187 0.79 -5.66 -1.92
C GLY A 187 1.86 -5.05 -2.80
N THR A 188 1.67 -3.82 -3.24
CA THR A 188 2.64 -3.14 -4.11
C THR A 188 3.05 -1.82 -3.50
N GLY A 189 4.35 -1.56 -3.46
CA GLY A 189 4.91 -0.35 -2.87
C GLY A 189 5.96 0.22 -3.82
N TYR A 190 5.84 1.50 -4.14
CA TYR A 190 6.72 2.15 -5.12
C TYR A 190 7.65 3.16 -4.46
N GLN A 191 8.95 2.86 -4.47
CA GLN A 191 9.97 3.76 -3.93
C GLN A 191 10.27 4.83 -4.97
N LYS A 192 9.72 6.03 -4.77
CA LYS A 192 9.77 7.10 -5.77
C LYS A 192 11.19 7.61 -6.00
N GLY A 193 12.03 7.62 -4.97
CA GLY A 193 13.40 8.12 -5.04
C GLY A 193 14.33 7.24 -5.87
N SER A 194 14.07 5.93 -5.96
CA SER A 194 14.88 4.99 -6.76
C SER A 194 14.18 4.49 -8.03
N GLY A 195 12.87 4.66 -8.11
CA GLY A 195 12.02 4.12 -9.17
C GLY A 195 11.78 2.62 -9.07
N VAL A 196 11.93 2.01 -7.89
CA VAL A 196 11.74 0.57 -7.70
C VAL A 196 10.36 0.28 -7.13
N LEU A 197 9.59 -0.58 -7.81
CA LEU A 197 8.36 -1.18 -7.29
C LEU A 197 8.67 -2.51 -6.62
N TYR A 198 8.10 -2.70 -5.45
CA TYR A 198 8.15 -3.91 -4.65
C TYR A 198 6.79 -4.61 -4.72
N ALA A 199 6.79 -5.94 -4.84
CA ALA A 199 5.58 -6.74 -4.78
C ALA A 199 5.81 -8.02 -3.96
N ALA A 200 4.91 -8.35 -3.04
CA ALA A 200 5.06 -9.56 -2.21
C ALA A 200 4.44 -10.78 -2.89
N ALA A 201 5.06 -11.95 -2.71
CA ALA A 201 4.44 -13.23 -3.03
C ALA A 201 3.13 -13.40 -2.26
N PHE A 202 2.08 -13.88 -2.92
CA PHE A 202 0.77 -13.97 -2.31
C PHE A 202 0.10 -15.32 -2.56
N LEU A 203 -0.47 -15.90 -1.50
CA LEU A 203 -1.17 -17.18 -1.59
C LEU A 203 -2.58 -16.97 -2.13
N LYS A 204 -2.82 -17.48 -3.33
CA LYS A 204 -4.17 -17.75 -3.87
C LYS A 204 -4.30 -19.23 -4.14
N ARG A 205 -5.48 -19.77 -3.84
CA ARG A 205 -5.77 -21.16 -4.18
C ARG A 205 -5.73 -21.33 -5.70
N HIS A 206 -5.24 -22.47 -6.17
CA HIS A 206 -5.14 -22.83 -7.59
C HIS A 206 -4.11 -22.02 -8.40
N GLN A 207 -3.31 -21.16 -7.79
CA GLN A 207 -2.29 -20.37 -8.47
C GLN A 207 -0.89 -20.58 -7.91
N GLY A 208 0.10 -20.67 -8.80
CA GLY A 208 1.50 -20.90 -8.47
C GLY A 208 2.24 -19.67 -7.91
N LEU A 209 3.15 -19.91 -6.99
CA LEU A 209 4.08 -18.90 -6.46
C LEU A 209 5.29 -18.74 -7.39
N GLY A 210 5.99 -17.61 -7.33
CA GLY A 210 7.13 -17.32 -8.21
C GLY A 210 8.42 -18.05 -7.83
N GLU A 211 9.52 -17.68 -8.45
CA GLU A 211 10.81 -18.38 -8.34
C GLU A 211 11.42 -18.43 -6.93
N LEU A 212 11.02 -17.51 -6.05
CA LEU A 212 11.45 -17.45 -4.65
C LEU A 212 10.68 -18.40 -3.72
N ALA A 213 9.51 -18.89 -4.14
CA ALA A 213 8.62 -19.70 -3.31
C ALA A 213 7.86 -20.80 -4.08
N ARG A 214 8.30 -21.20 -5.28
CA ARG A 214 7.68 -22.32 -6.00
C ARG A 214 8.20 -23.68 -5.52
N PRO A 215 7.34 -24.70 -5.38
CA PRO A 215 7.78 -26.07 -5.14
C PRO A 215 8.49 -26.67 -6.37
N GLU A 216 9.24 -27.75 -6.14
CA GLU A 216 9.84 -28.54 -7.21
C GLU A 216 8.77 -29.31 -8.02
N VAL A 217 8.91 -29.34 -9.35
CA VAL A 217 8.05 -30.10 -10.25
C VAL A 217 8.27 -31.59 -10.07
N ASP A 218 7.18 -32.34 -9.93
CA ASP A 218 7.17 -33.79 -9.65
C ASP A 218 8.00 -34.16 -8.39
N GLY A 219 8.20 -33.21 -7.47
CA GLY A 219 8.89 -33.40 -6.19
C GLY A 219 8.02 -34.00 -5.07
N GLY A 220 6.75 -34.31 -5.38
CA GLY A 220 5.74 -34.69 -4.40
C GLY A 220 5.32 -33.52 -3.50
N VAL A 221 4.57 -33.84 -2.44
CA VAL A 221 4.03 -32.88 -1.49
C VAL A 221 5.14 -32.22 -0.68
N GLN A 222 5.20 -30.89 -0.75
CA GLN A 222 6.18 -30.04 -0.07
C GLN A 222 5.47 -29.02 0.83
N ASP A 223 6.07 -28.71 1.99
CA ASP A 223 5.70 -27.54 2.78
C ASP A 223 6.37 -26.30 2.16
N VAL A 224 5.59 -25.55 1.38
CA VAL A 224 6.05 -24.38 0.64
C VAL A 224 5.83 -23.12 1.46
N VAL A 225 6.90 -22.44 1.84
CA VAL A 225 6.81 -21.14 2.51
C VAL A 225 6.37 -20.08 1.50
N VAL A 226 5.36 -19.29 1.83
CA VAL A 226 4.86 -18.19 0.99
C VAL A 226 5.77 -16.97 1.20
N ASP A 227 6.92 -16.96 0.53
CA ASP A 227 7.99 -15.97 0.69
C ASP A 227 8.39 -15.32 -0.65
N GLY A 228 9.09 -14.20 -0.57
CA GLY A 228 9.57 -13.44 -1.72
C GLY A 228 8.97 -12.05 -1.78
N ILE A 229 9.85 -11.05 -1.75
CA ILE A 229 9.56 -9.69 -2.18
C ILE A 229 10.29 -9.48 -3.51
N TYR A 230 9.53 -9.24 -4.57
CA TYR A 230 10.03 -9.05 -5.93
C TYR A 230 10.23 -7.57 -6.24
N LEU A 231 11.28 -7.25 -7.00
CA LEU A 231 11.69 -5.89 -7.32
C LEU A 231 11.61 -5.65 -8.83
N MET A 232 10.99 -4.53 -9.20
CA MET A 232 10.82 -4.07 -10.57
C MET A 232 11.36 -2.63 -10.70
N ASP A 233 12.23 -2.38 -11.67
CA ASP A 233 12.75 -1.05 -11.95
C ASP A 233 11.89 -0.31 -12.98
N TYR A 234 11.23 0.75 -12.53
CA TYR A 234 10.44 1.68 -13.34
C TYR A 234 11.13 3.05 -13.49
N SER A 235 12.42 3.17 -13.17
CA SER A 235 13.17 4.41 -13.41
C SER A 235 13.45 4.68 -14.90
N GLY A 236 13.21 3.68 -15.77
CA GLY A 236 13.28 3.79 -17.22
C GLY A 236 12.05 4.45 -17.85
N SER A 237 12.11 4.67 -19.17
CA SER A 237 11.03 5.35 -19.92
C SER A 237 9.94 4.43 -20.48
N VAL A 238 10.11 3.11 -20.42
CA VAL A 238 9.15 2.12 -20.96
C VAL A 238 9.15 0.87 -20.08
N GLY A 239 8.00 0.55 -19.48
CA GLY A 239 7.80 -0.66 -18.69
C GLY A 239 8.66 -0.76 -17.43
N GLY A 240 8.43 -1.83 -16.67
CA GLY A 240 9.23 -2.23 -15.53
C GLY A 240 10.23 -3.33 -15.90
N GLU A 241 11.47 -3.22 -15.44
CA GLU A 241 12.49 -4.26 -15.58
C GLU A 241 12.54 -5.14 -14.31
N TYR A 242 12.36 -6.45 -14.45
CA TYR A 242 12.52 -7.37 -13.32
C TYR A 242 13.97 -7.45 -12.84
N LEU A 243 14.20 -7.02 -11.60
CA LEU A 243 15.53 -7.03 -10.98
C LEU A 243 15.85 -8.34 -10.25
N GLY A 244 14.82 -9.08 -9.80
CA GLY A 244 14.96 -10.20 -8.87
C GLY A 244 14.07 -9.99 -7.64
N GLY A 245 14.52 -10.50 -6.50
CA GLY A 245 13.85 -10.28 -5.22
C GLY A 245 14.69 -10.73 -4.03
N PHE A 246 14.08 -10.76 -2.85
CA PHE A 246 14.70 -11.32 -1.65
C PHE A 246 13.68 -12.08 -0.79
N LYS A 247 14.19 -12.96 0.07
CA LYS A 247 13.41 -13.76 1.01
C LYS A 247 13.52 -13.22 2.43
N LEU A 248 12.44 -13.34 3.19
CA LEU A 248 12.36 -12.87 4.58
C LEU A 248 12.20 -14.02 5.59
N ASN A 249 11.70 -15.19 5.18
CA ASN A 249 11.52 -16.31 6.08
C ASN A 249 12.85 -16.83 6.63
N GLY A 250 12.92 -17.05 7.94
CA GLY A 250 14.13 -17.48 8.63
C GLY A 250 15.13 -16.36 8.97
N VAL A 251 14.88 -15.12 8.54
CA VAL A 251 15.72 -13.98 8.91
C VAL A 251 15.62 -13.72 10.42
N THR A 252 16.77 -13.52 11.06
CA THR A 252 16.86 -13.02 12.44
C THR A 252 16.97 -11.49 12.40
N PRO A 253 15.94 -10.75 12.83
CA PRO A 253 15.91 -9.29 12.75
C PRO A 253 16.92 -8.60 13.68
N ALA A 254 17.50 -7.49 13.24
CA ALA A 254 18.48 -6.72 14.00
C ALA A 254 17.96 -6.19 15.34
N ASN A 255 16.68 -5.83 15.40
CA ASN A 255 16.06 -5.31 16.61
C ASN A 255 15.75 -6.39 17.66
N GLY A 256 15.88 -7.68 17.31
CA GLY A 256 15.61 -8.81 18.22
C GLY A 256 14.15 -8.93 18.68
N ASN A 257 13.25 -8.08 18.20
CA ASN A 257 11.83 -8.09 18.53
C ASN A 257 11.10 -9.05 17.58
N GLY A 258 9.90 -9.52 17.98
CA GLY A 258 9.05 -10.40 17.16
C GLY A 258 9.58 -11.82 16.94
N GLY A 259 10.88 -12.08 17.14
CA GLY A 259 11.54 -13.35 16.90
C GLY A 259 11.99 -13.53 15.44
N VAL A 260 12.50 -14.72 15.12
CA VAL A 260 12.83 -15.10 13.73
C VAL A 260 11.56 -15.00 12.87
N ILE A 261 11.69 -14.41 11.69
CA ILE A 261 10.57 -14.27 10.76
C ILE A 261 10.12 -15.67 10.31
N ASN A 262 8.84 -15.95 10.47
CA ASN A 262 8.17 -17.14 10.00
C ASN A 262 6.90 -16.73 9.26
N LEU A 263 6.89 -16.95 7.96
CA LEU A 263 5.76 -16.58 7.10
C LEU A 263 4.70 -17.69 7.01
N GLY A 264 4.94 -18.85 7.63
CA GLY A 264 4.08 -20.00 7.46
C GLY A 264 4.26 -20.67 6.10
N SER A 265 3.64 -21.82 5.94
CA SER A 265 3.75 -22.64 4.72
C SER A 265 2.39 -23.16 4.27
N VAL A 266 2.31 -23.52 3.00
CA VAL A 266 1.19 -24.26 2.39
C VAL A 266 1.72 -25.57 1.79
N LYS A 267 0.96 -26.64 1.93
CA LYS A 267 1.26 -27.93 1.29
C LYS A 267 0.89 -27.85 -0.17
N ARG A 268 1.88 -28.03 -1.04
CA ARG A 268 1.70 -28.06 -2.48
C ARG A 268 2.57 -29.10 -3.14
N GLU A 269 2.10 -29.59 -4.27
CA GLU A 269 2.90 -30.34 -5.23
C GLU A 269 2.63 -29.76 -6.62
N ILE A 270 3.65 -29.70 -7.48
CA ILE A 270 3.44 -29.41 -8.90
C ILE A 270 3.55 -30.73 -9.64
N ILE A 271 2.51 -31.09 -10.39
CA ILE A 271 2.51 -32.32 -11.18
C ILE A 271 2.44 -32.03 -12.67
N SER A 272 3.23 -32.78 -13.43
CA SER A 272 3.20 -32.77 -14.89
C SER A 272 2.13 -33.70 -15.50
N ALA A 273 1.53 -34.56 -14.66
CA ALA A 273 0.48 -35.50 -15.03
C ALA A 273 -0.95 -34.93 -14.82
N GLU A 274 -1.96 -35.75 -15.15
CA GLU A 274 -3.36 -35.50 -14.79
C GLU A 274 -3.53 -35.49 -13.27
N VAL A 275 -4.30 -34.55 -12.76
CA VAL A 275 -4.61 -34.42 -11.33
C VAL A 275 -5.84 -35.28 -11.01
N ASP A 276 -5.74 -36.13 -9.99
CA ASP A 276 -6.82 -36.97 -9.47
C ASP A 276 -6.89 -36.86 -7.93
N ASP A 277 -7.85 -37.55 -7.31
CA ASP A 277 -8.09 -37.51 -5.86
C ASP A 277 -6.88 -37.97 -5.01
N SER A 278 -5.87 -38.59 -5.61
CA SER A 278 -4.62 -38.95 -4.91
C SER A 278 -3.64 -37.78 -4.76
N HIS A 279 -3.92 -36.64 -5.42
CA HIS A 279 -3.10 -35.44 -5.43
C HIS A 279 -3.86 -34.20 -4.87
N PRO A 280 -4.30 -34.22 -3.59
CA PRO A 280 -5.14 -33.17 -3.03
C PRO A 280 -4.44 -31.81 -2.92
N TYR A 281 -3.12 -31.75 -3.10
CA TYR A 281 -2.32 -30.51 -3.01
C TYR A 281 -1.78 -30.06 -4.37
N ALA A 282 -2.22 -30.69 -5.47
CA ALA A 282 -1.62 -30.47 -6.77
C ALA A 282 -2.04 -29.17 -7.44
N LEU A 283 -1.04 -28.49 -7.97
CA LEU A 283 -1.13 -27.56 -9.09
C LEU A 283 -0.59 -28.25 -10.34
N THR A 284 -1.26 -28.07 -11.48
CA THR A 284 -0.85 -28.71 -12.73
C THR A 284 0.04 -27.80 -13.57
N THR A 285 0.99 -28.39 -14.30
CA THR A 285 1.72 -27.71 -15.38
C THR A 285 1.00 -27.82 -16.74
N SER A 286 -0.12 -28.53 -16.83
CA SER A 286 -0.88 -28.69 -18.07
C SER A 286 -1.83 -27.52 -18.29
N THR A 287 -1.89 -27.02 -19.52
CA THR A 287 -2.86 -25.98 -19.94
C THR A 287 -4.21 -26.55 -20.37
N SER A 288 -4.36 -27.88 -20.44
CA SER A 288 -5.62 -28.54 -20.82
C SER A 288 -6.43 -28.87 -19.57
N ASN A 289 -7.48 -28.09 -19.25
CA ASN A 289 -8.64 -28.37 -18.36
C ASN A 289 -8.47 -29.32 -17.15
N ASN A 290 -7.26 -29.47 -16.61
CA ASN A 290 -7.01 -30.40 -15.54
C ASN A 290 -7.27 -29.68 -14.22
N ARG A 291 -8.14 -30.30 -13.43
CA ARG A 291 -8.54 -29.84 -12.11
C ARG A 291 -7.30 -29.61 -11.25
N SER A 292 -7.31 -28.62 -10.38
CA SER A 292 -6.39 -28.58 -9.24
C SER A 292 -7.22 -28.66 -7.98
N PHE A 293 -6.70 -29.33 -6.94
CA PHE A 293 -7.42 -29.45 -5.66
C PHE A 293 -6.95 -28.38 -4.67
N ASP A 294 -5.63 -28.24 -4.51
CA ASP A 294 -4.96 -27.24 -3.65
C ASP A 294 -5.67 -27.03 -2.30
N VAL A 295 -6.01 -28.14 -1.63
CA VAL A 295 -6.96 -28.10 -0.50
C VAL A 295 -6.40 -27.38 0.73
N ASP A 296 -5.09 -27.42 0.95
CA ASP A 296 -4.44 -26.77 2.09
C ASP A 296 -4.43 -25.24 1.96
N ALA A 297 -4.43 -24.73 0.72
CA ALA A 297 -4.47 -23.29 0.48
C ALA A 297 -5.81 -22.68 0.91
N PHE A 298 -6.93 -23.43 0.92
CA PHE A 298 -8.25 -22.89 1.20
C PHE A 298 -8.31 -22.10 2.52
N ASP A 299 -7.92 -22.71 3.65
CA ASP A 299 -7.91 -22.00 4.93
C ASP A 299 -6.71 -21.04 5.05
N LYS A 300 -5.60 -21.35 4.38
CA LYS A 300 -4.35 -20.58 4.55
C LYS A 300 -4.34 -19.25 3.79
N VAL A 301 -5.17 -19.08 2.77
CA VAL A 301 -5.37 -17.79 2.10
C VAL A 301 -5.73 -16.75 3.15
N GLY A 302 -4.94 -15.69 3.26
CA GLY A 302 -5.09 -14.63 4.25
C GLY A 302 -4.60 -14.95 5.67
N ARG A 303 -3.93 -16.09 5.89
CA ARG A 303 -3.34 -16.49 7.19
C ARG A 303 -1.84 -16.77 7.14
N VAL A 304 -1.27 -16.95 5.95
CA VAL A 304 0.18 -17.19 5.75
C VAL A 304 0.72 -16.29 4.65
N GLY A 305 2.03 -16.08 4.66
CA GLY A 305 2.72 -15.19 3.75
C GLY A 305 2.57 -13.73 4.16
N PHE A 306 2.42 -12.88 3.15
CA PHE A 306 2.36 -11.45 3.29
C PHE A 306 0.94 -10.91 3.10
N GLY A 307 0.60 -9.87 3.85
CA GLY A 307 -0.59 -9.06 3.65
C GLY A 307 -0.28 -7.90 2.71
N ASP A 308 -0.61 -6.69 3.13
CA ASP A 308 -0.21 -5.49 2.43
C ASP A 308 1.25 -5.12 2.68
N LEU A 309 1.80 -4.30 1.78
CA LEU A 309 3.11 -3.69 1.93
C LEU A 309 3.06 -2.23 1.49
N ASP A 310 3.81 -1.38 2.16
CA ASP A 310 3.89 0.04 1.85
C ASP A 310 5.28 0.60 2.19
N ILE A 311 5.60 1.77 1.65
CA ILE A 311 6.83 2.50 1.89
C ILE A 311 6.52 3.70 2.76
N ASP A 312 7.29 3.85 3.84
CA ASP A 312 7.08 4.98 4.74
C ASP A 312 7.48 6.32 4.12
N GLU A 313 7.11 7.42 4.76
CA GLU A 313 7.34 8.77 4.26
C GLU A 313 8.83 9.14 4.10
N SER A 314 9.75 8.34 4.64
CA SER A 314 11.20 8.53 4.43
C SER A 314 11.68 8.03 3.08
N ASP A 315 10.85 7.26 2.37
CA ASP A 315 11.15 6.58 1.10
C ASP A 315 12.32 5.58 1.20
N ASN A 316 12.73 5.20 2.41
CA ASN A 316 13.87 4.31 2.66
C ASN A 316 13.50 3.04 3.41
N ASN A 317 12.25 2.88 3.86
CA ASN A 317 11.83 1.66 4.53
C ASN A 317 10.59 1.06 3.87
N LEU A 318 10.73 -0.18 3.45
CA LEU A 318 9.62 -1.04 3.07
C LEU A 318 9.04 -1.66 4.35
N TRP A 319 7.73 -1.64 4.47
CA TRP A 319 7.00 -2.30 5.53
C TRP A 319 6.05 -3.32 4.93
N VAL A 320 5.91 -4.46 5.59
CA VAL A 320 5.03 -5.54 5.13
C VAL A 320 4.37 -6.21 6.32
N ILE A 321 3.10 -6.58 6.16
CA ILE A 321 2.37 -7.42 7.12
C ILE A 321 2.79 -8.87 6.95
N ASN A 322 3.18 -9.51 8.04
CA ASN A 322 3.31 -10.97 8.14
C ASN A 322 2.02 -11.56 8.71
N LEU A 323 1.27 -12.26 7.86
CA LEU A 323 -0.03 -12.83 8.21
C LEU A 323 0.08 -14.00 9.20
N ASN A 324 1.20 -14.73 9.19
CA ASN A 324 1.37 -15.92 10.02
C ASN A 324 1.78 -15.61 11.47
N GLN A 325 2.38 -14.43 11.70
CA GLN A 325 2.85 -14.01 13.02
C GLN A 325 2.11 -12.80 13.60
N ASP A 326 1.10 -12.29 12.89
CA ASP A 326 0.37 -11.06 13.23
C ASP A 326 1.33 -9.90 13.54
N SER A 327 2.21 -9.62 12.57
CA SER A 327 3.35 -8.75 12.81
C SER A 327 3.71 -7.86 11.63
N LEU A 328 4.47 -6.81 11.91
CA LEU A 328 5.07 -5.90 10.95
C LEU A 328 6.53 -6.26 10.75
N ILE A 329 6.97 -6.35 9.49
CA ILE A 329 8.38 -6.43 9.12
C ILE A 329 8.76 -5.12 8.44
N LYS A 330 9.86 -4.51 8.89
CA LYS A 330 10.47 -3.32 8.29
C LYS A 330 11.80 -3.71 7.65
N VAL A 331 12.02 -3.30 6.42
CA VAL A 331 13.26 -3.54 5.65
C VAL A 331 13.85 -2.20 5.22
N ASP A 332 15.12 -1.96 5.52
CA ASP A 332 15.89 -0.82 4.98
C ASP A 332 16.15 -1.04 3.48
N ILE A 333 15.56 -0.18 2.66
CA ILE A 333 15.63 -0.20 1.20
C ILE A 333 16.39 1.01 0.64
N THR A 334 17.24 1.67 1.43
CA THR A 334 18.05 2.82 0.97
C THR A 334 18.90 2.47 -0.26
N ASN A 335 19.41 1.23 -0.34
CA ASN A 335 20.15 0.70 -1.49
C ASN A 335 19.31 -0.29 -2.31
N SER A 336 18.07 0.07 -2.62
CA SER A 336 17.02 -0.78 -3.19
C SER A 336 17.46 -1.78 -4.25
N LYS A 337 18.08 -1.31 -5.34
CA LYS A 337 18.47 -2.18 -6.47
C LYS A 337 19.52 -3.24 -6.07
N ALA A 338 20.32 -3.00 -5.04
CA ALA A 338 21.30 -3.96 -4.55
C ALA A 338 20.68 -5.11 -3.73
N LEU A 339 19.41 -4.99 -3.33
CA LEU A 339 18.70 -6.02 -2.56
C LEU A 339 18.14 -7.15 -3.44
N ALA A 340 18.12 -6.99 -4.77
CA ALA A 340 17.62 -8.01 -5.69
C ALA A 340 18.65 -9.15 -5.87
N THR A 341 18.78 -10.02 -4.87
CA THR A 341 19.80 -11.09 -4.82
C THR A 341 19.25 -12.49 -5.11
N ASN A 342 17.93 -12.67 -5.07
CA ASN A 342 17.22 -13.94 -5.05
C ASN A 342 17.58 -14.85 -3.87
N ASP A 343 18.06 -14.26 -2.76
CA ASP A 343 18.39 -14.97 -1.54
C ASP A 343 17.77 -14.31 -0.30
N THR A 344 18.04 -14.90 0.85
CA THR A 344 17.67 -14.37 2.17
C THR A 344 18.41 -13.06 2.42
N ILE A 345 17.66 -12.00 2.73
CA ILE A 345 18.24 -10.69 3.02
C ILE A 345 19.04 -10.71 4.33
N ASP A 346 20.05 -9.85 4.44
CA ASP A 346 20.78 -9.66 5.69
C ASP A 346 19.85 -9.14 6.80
N GLY A 347 19.81 -9.86 7.92
CA GLY A 347 19.02 -9.48 9.10
C GLY A 347 19.40 -8.13 9.71
N SER A 348 20.59 -7.60 9.39
CA SER A 348 21.01 -6.23 9.78
C SER A 348 20.11 -5.14 9.21
N LEU A 349 19.45 -5.40 8.07
CA LEU A 349 18.53 -4.48 7.39
C LEU A 349 17.07 -4.68 7.82
N VAL A 350 16.79 -5.68 8.66
CA VAL A 350 15.43 -6.12 8.96
C VAL A 350 15.08 -5.87 10.41
N SER A 351 13.90 -5.32 10.66
CA SER A 351 13.28 -5.20 11.97
C SER A 351 11.92 -5.87 11.97
N HIS A 352 11.52 -6.45 13.10
CA HIS A 352 10.27 -7.19 13.24
C HIS A 352 9.53 -6.75 14.50
N TYR A 353 8.22 -6.56 14.41
CA TYR A 353 7.40 -6.01 15.49
C TYR A 353 6.06 -6.71 15.56
N LYS A 354 5.67 -7.18 16.74
CA LYS A 354 4.33 -7.76 16.93
C LYS A 354 3.29 -6.65 16.93
N ILE A 355 2.14 -6.91 16.33
CA ILE A 355 1.00 -6.01 16.43
C ILE A 355 0.35 -6.25 17.80
N ASP A 356 0.11 -5.17 18.56
CA ASP A 356 -0.54 -5.25 19.86
C ASP A 356 -2.07 -5.11 19.69
N TYR A 357 -2.79 -6.19 19.96
CA TYR A 357 -4.25 -6.22 19.94
C TYR A 357 -4.90 -5.98 21.30
N SER A 358 -4.16 -5.59 22.33
CA SER A 358 -4.68 -5.45 23.71
C SER A 358 -5.88 -4.49 23.84
N LEU A 359 -6.03 -3.55 22.92
CA LEU A 359 -7.16 -2.61 22.86
C LEU A 359 -8.42 -3.18 22.16
N ILE A 360 -8.29 -4.29 21.42
CA ILE A 360 -9.42 -4.98 20.78
C ILE A 360 -9.93 -6.05 21.74
N THR A 361 -11.08 -5.79 22.36
CA THR A 361 -11.65 -6.65 23.42
C THR A 361 -12.96 -7.32 23.03
N ASP A 362 -13.47 -6.99 21.85
CA ASP A 362 -14.81 -7.33 21.38
C ASP A 362 -14.79 -8.12 20.06
N CYS A 363 -13.68 -8.81 19.79
CA CYS A 363 -13.57 -9.77 18.69
C CYS A 363 -14.01 -11.17 19.11
N ASN A 364 -15.01 -11.70 18.41
CA ASN A 364 -15.57 -13.05 18.60
C ASN A 364 -15.04 -14.03 17.52
N GLY A 365 -13.74 -14.05 17.30
CA GLY A 365 -13.08 -14.81 16.24
C GLY A 365 -11.56 -14.67 16.34
N GLU A 366 -10.90 -14.78 15.19
CA GLU A 366 -9.48 -14.53 15.03
C GLU A 366 -9.26 -13.17 14.35
N LEU A 367 -8.19 -12.47 14.74
CA LEU A 367 -7.81 -11.17 14.19
C LEU A 367 -6.80 -11.38 13.07
N HIS A 368 -7.05 -10.78 11.91
CA HIS A 368 -6.17 -10.86 10.73
C HIS A 368 -5.75 -9.46 10.30
N PRO A 369 -4.47 -9.08 10.49
CA PRO A 369 -3.95 -7.82 9.96
C PRO A 369 -3.78 -7.93 8.45
N TRP A 370 -4.01 -6.84 7.72
CA TRP A 370 -3.75 -6.83 6.28
C TRP A 370 -3.35 -5.46 5.75
N GLY A 371 -4.28 -4.51 5.62
CA GLY A 371 -4.01 -3.20 5.04
C GLY A 371 -2.97 -2.41 5.83
N LEU A 372 -2.11 -1.66 5.12
CA LEU A 372 -1.00 -0.94 5.73
C LEU A 372 -0.78 0.40 5.02
N GLU A 373 -0.68 1.49 5.78
CA GLU A 373 -0.46 2.82 5.21
C GLU A 373 0.36 3.70 6.14
N PHE A 374 1.13 4.63 5.57
CA PHE A 374 1.91 5.61 6.32
C PHE A 374 1.49 7.03 5.97
N TYR A 375 1.09 7.78 7.00
CA TYR A 375 0.64 9.15 6.86
C TYR A 375 1.01 9.98 8.08
N ASN A 376 1.65 11.14 7.85
CA ASN A 376 2.09 12.09 8.86
C ASN A 376 2.99 11.46 9.95
N ASN A 377 4.03 10.73 9.55
CA ASN A 377 4.97 9.99 10.39
C ASN A 377 4.33 8.92 11.30
N LYS A 378 3.12 8.46 10.97
CA LYS A 378 2.46 7.35 11.66
C LYS A 378 2.20 6.22 10.67
N GLY A 379 2.15 5.00 11.18
CA GLY A 379 1.66 3.84 10.44
C GLY A 379 0.27 3.45 10.90
N TYR A 380 -0.53 2.92 9.99
CA TYR A 380 -1.89 2.45 10.23
C TYR A 380 -2.01 1.01 9.74
N VAL A 381 -2.55 0.13 10.58
CA VAL A 381 -2.81 -1.28 10.23
C VAL A 381 -4.31 -1.55 10.24
N GLY A 382 -4.79 -2.09 9.14
CA GLY A 382 -6.14 -2.65 9.00
C GLY A 382 -6.22 -4.06 9.55
N VAL A 383 -7.24 -4.35 10.35
CA VAL A 383 -7.43 -5.66 10.98
C VAL A 383 -8.88 -6.09 10.88
N VAL A 384 -9.15 -7.35 10.52
CA VAL A 384 -10.50 -7.94 10.55
C VAL A 384 -10.61 -8.95 11.68
N CYS A 385 -11.71 -8.90 12.43
CA CYS A 385 -12.16 -10.02 13.27
C CYS A 385 -13.10 -10.91 12.45
N ASP A 386 -12.71 -12.17 12.30
CA ASP A 386 -13.28 -13.05 11.28
C ASP A 386 -14.55 -13.81 11.67
N ALA A 387 -15.04 -13.61 12.90
CA ALA A 387 -16.21 -14.29 13.46
C ALA A 387 -16.19 -15.84 13.39
N THR A 388 -15.02 -16.47 13.19
CA THR A 388 -14.91 -17.93 13.06
C THR A 388 -15.38 -18.70 14.27
N SER A 389 -15.29 -18.10 15.46
CA SER A 389 -15.68 -18.75 16.71
C SER A 389 -17.19 -18.85 16.88
N THR A 390 -17.94 -17.85 16.41
CA THR A 390 -19.40 -17.79 16.55
C THR A 390 -20.14 -18.21 15.29
N LYS A 391 -19.50 -18.08 14.12
CA LYS A 391 -20.09 -18.34 12.80
C LYS A 391 -21.31 -17.46 12.53
N ASP A 392 -21.31 -16.25 13.11
CA ASP A 392 -22.37 -15.26 12.98
C ASP A 392 -21.82 -14.01 12.28
N ALA A 393 -22.44 -13.60 11.18
CA ALA A 393 -22.02 -12.42 10.43
C ALA A 393 -22.13 -11.11 11.24
N SER A 394 -23.01 -11.06 12.26
CA SER A 394 -23.13 -9.89 13.15
C SER A 394 -21.93 -9.68 14.06
N ASP A 395 -21.07 -10.68 14.21
CA ASP A 395 -19.82 -10.59 14.96
C ASP A 395 -18.63 -10.13 14.12
N LEU A 396 -18.81 -9.95 12.79
CA LEU A 396 -17.75 -9.46 11.91
C LEU A 396 -17.47 -7.99 12.17
N LYS A 397 -16.17 -7.69 12.36
CA LYS A 397 -15.71 -6.32 12.63
C LYS A 397 -14.40 -6.03 11.92
N ALA A 398 -14.18 -4.76 11.60
CA ALA A 398 -12.88 -4.25 11.19
C ALA A 398 -12.37 -3.22 12.19
N TYR A 399 -11.04 -3.10 12.30
CA TYR A 399 -10.36 -2.17 13.18
C TYR A 399 -9.22 -1.50 12.43
N ILE A 400 -8.89 -0.28 12.84
CA ILE A 400 -7.71 0.44 12.40
C ILE A 400 -6.88 0.80 13.61
N LEU A 401 -5.65 0.30 13.63
CA LEU A 401 -4.66 0.55 14.67
C LEU A 401 -3.62 1.53 14.14
N GLU A 402 -3.27 2.53 14.94
CA GLU A 402 -2.22 3.50 14.66
C GLU A 402 -0.98 3.19 15.50
N PHE A 403 0.21 3.36 14.91
CA PHE A 403 1.49 3.21 15.59
C PHE A 403 2.51 4.29 15.19
N ASP A 404 3.52 4.49 16.04
CA ASP A 404 4.69 5.32 15.72
C ASP A 404 5.63 4.54 14.78
N SER A 405 5.79 5.02 13.55
CA SER A 405 6.60 4.34 12.52
C SER A 405 8.10 4.30 12.84
N THR A 406 8.58 5.10 13.80
CA THR A 406 9.96 5.06 14.27
C THR A 406 10.18 3.92 15.27
N ASN A 407 9.18 3.59 16.07
CA ASN A 407 9.24 2.54 17.09
C ASN A 407 7.85 1.95 17.40
N PRO A 408 7.37 0.99 16.60
CA PRO A 408 6.01 0.44 16.69
C PRO A 408 5.86 -0.57 17.83
N THR A 409 6.04 -0.12 19.06
CA THR A 409 5.91 -0.94 20.29
C THR A 409 4.59 -0.73 21.02
N THR A 410 3.84 0.31 20.63
CA THR A 410 2.53 0.65 21.18
C THR A 410 1.58 0.96 20.04
N PHE A 411 0.34 0.47 20.14
CA PHE A 411 -0.71 0.70 19.16
C PHE A 411 -1.90 1.40 19.82
N ASN A 412 -2.55 2.29 19.07
CA ASN A 412 -3.78 2.97 19.48
C ASN A 412 -4.93 2.54 18.56
N LEU A 413 -6.10 2.26 19.13
CA LEU A 413 -7.30 2.02 18.33
C LEU A 413 -7.86 3.36 17.80
N VAL A 414 -7.79 3.56 16.49
CA VAL A 414 -8.34 4.76 15.82
C VAL A 414 -9.82 4.58 15.56
N LYS A 415 -10.20 3.41 15.03
CA LYS A 415 -11.56 3.16 14.57
C LYS A 415 -11.91 1.68 14.65
N SER A 416 -13.18 1.41 14.95
CA SER A 416 -13.83 0.12 14.75
C SER A 416 -15.06 0.27 13.86
N PHE A 417 -15.35 -0.76 13.07
CA PHE A 417 -16.46 -0.84 12.13
C PHE A 417 -17.18 -2.16 12.31
N SER A 418 -18.52 -2.12 12.26
CA SER A 418 -19.33 -3.32 12.06
C SER A 418 -19.34 -3.69 10.59
N LEU A 419 -19.29 -4.99 10.27
CA LEU A 419 -19.37 -5.51 8.91
C LEU A 419 -20.69 -6.28 8.66
N ASP A 420 -21.71 -6.04 9.48
CA ASP A 420 -23.05 -6.62 9.38
C ASP A 420 -23.98 -5.86 8.40
N TYR A 421 -23.45 -4.86 7.69
CA TYR A 421 -24.20 -4.11 6.70
C TYR A 421 -24.35 -4.88 5.39
N LEU A 422 -25.43 -4.58 4.66
CA LEU A 422 -25.64 -5.09 3.31
C LEU A 422 -24.64 -4.42 2.35
N LYS A 423 -23.74 -5.21 1.74
CA LYS A 423 -22.71 -4.70 0.84
C LYS A 423 -23.26 -4.32 -0.53
N GLU A 424 -24.14 -5.16 -1.08
CA GLU A 424 -24.67 -5.24 -2.47
C GLU A 424 -24.34 -6.63 -3.05
N THR A 425 -25.35 -7.26 -3.67
CA THR A 425 -25.27 -8.63 -4.21
C THR A 425 -24.20 -8.73 -5.31
N SER A 426 -23.30 -9.70 -5.18
CA SER A 426 -22.23 -9.95 -6.15
C SER A 426 -22.63 -10.84 -7.34
N GLN A 427 -23.91 -11.17 -7.52
CA GLN A 427 -24.42 -12.08 -8.56
C GLN A 427 -25.66 -11.53 -9.29
N PHE A 428 -25.73 -11.73 -10.60
CA PHE A 428 -26.76 -11.13 -11.46
C PHE A 428 -28.10 -11.90 -11.49
N TRP A 429 -28.12 -13.20 -11.19
CA TRP A 429 -29.25 -14.09 -11.52
C TRP A 429 -29.99 -14.70 -10.34
N LEU A 430 -29.49 -14.53 -9.11
CA LEU A 430 -30.07 -15.13 -7.92
C LEU A 430 -30.19 -14.07 -6.83
N ASP A 431 -31.43 -13.74 -6.44
CA ASP A 431 -31.72 -12.98 -5.23
C ASP A 431 -31.26 -13.73 -3.95
N GLU A 432 -30.88 -15.01 -4.09
CA GLU A 432 -30.34 -15.87 -3.03
C GLU A 432 -29.07 -16.57 -3.55
N GLY A 433 -27.92 -15.92 -3.40
CA GLY A 433 -26.63 -16.56 -3.64
C GLY A 433 -26.51 -17.84 -2.83
N VAL A 434 -26.10 -18.92 -3.49
CA VAL A 434 -26.16 -20.27 -2.92
C VAL A 434 -24.92 -20.56 -2.07
N CYS A 435 -24.87 -19.94 -0.88
CA CYS A 435 -23.87 -20.20 0.15
C CYS A 435 -24.56 -20.59 1.45
N ALA A 436 -24.11 -21.67 2.11
CA ALA A 436 -24.67 -22.07 3.40
C ALA A 436 -24.40 -21.05 4.53
N LEU A 437 -23.46 -20.12 4.31
CA LEU A 437 -23.05 -19.12 5.28
C LEU A 437 -23.96 -17.89 5.31
N GLY A 438 -24.65 -17.58 4.21
CA GLY A 438 -25.44 -16.37 4.06
C GLY A 438 -25.60 -15.92 2.61
N SER A 439 -26.25 -14.77 2.43
CA SER A 439 -26.46 -14.19 1.10
C SER A 439 -25.17 -13.61 0.50
N ALA A 440 -25.05 -13.67 -0.83
CA ALA A 440 -24.02 -12.99 -1.62
C ALA A 440 -24.02 -11.45 -1.47
N GLY A 441 -25.07 -10.88 -0.87
CA GLY A 441 -25.13 -9.46 -0.53
C GLY A 441 -24.48 -9.07 0.80
N ASN A 442 -24.11 -10.05 1.64
CA ASN A 442 -23.55 -9.84 2.98
C ASN A 442 -22.12 -10.35 3.08
N TRP A 443 -21.40 -9.81 4.06
CA TRP A 443 -20.18 -10.43 4.55
C TRP A 443 -20.49 -11.69 5.38
N ASN A 444 -19.61 -12.67 5.32
CA ASN A 444 -19.68 -13.95 6.00
C ASN A 444 -18.41 -14.18 6.83
N TYR A 445 -18.53 -14.99 7.88
CA TYR A 445 -17.38 -15.37 8.70
C TYR A 445 -16.35 -16.13 7.86
N TRP A 446 -15.08 -16.13 8.29
CA TRP A 446 -14.03 -16.78 7.52
C TRP A 446 -14.17 -18.31 7.56
N ALA A 447 -14.63 -18.91 6.47
CA ALA A 447 -14.73 -20.36 6.37
C ALA A 447 -13.35 -21.01 6.49
N LYS A 448 -13.27 -22.11 7.27
CA LYS A 448 -12.04 -22.89 7.46
C LYS A 448 -11.98 -24.15 6.58
N SER A 449 -13.09 -24.57 5.99
CA SER A 449 -13.11 -25.68 5.04
C SER A 449 -14.17 -25.48 3.96
N TRP A 450 -14.00 -26.20 2.85
CA TRP A 450 -14.97 -26.25 1.76
C TRP A 450 -16.36 -26.70 2.23
N ASP A 451 -16.40 -27.70 3.13
CA ASP A 451 -17.64 -28.28 3.65
C ASP A 451 -18.50 -27.25 4.40
N GLU A 452 -17.89 -26.22 5.00
CA GLU A 452 -18.64 -25.16 5.70
C GLU A 452 -19.50 -24.33 4.73
N LEU A 453 -19.14 -24.28 3.45
CA LEU A 453 -19.88 -23.52 2.43
C LEU A 453 -21.16 -24.24 1.97
N GLY A 454 -21.32 -25.52 2.34
CA GLY A 454 -22.45 -26.38 2.02
C GLY A 454 -22.48 -26.95 0.59
N ASP A 455 -23.24 -28.03 0.43
CA ASP A 455 -23.44 -28.79 -0.83
C ASP A 455 -24.42 -28.12 -1.79
N ALA A 456 -24.69 -26.83 -1.63
CA ALA A 456 -25.83 -26.19 -2.27
C ALA A 456 -25.59 -25.94 -3.78
N LEU A 457 -25.57 -27.03 -4.53
CA LEU A 457 -26.20 -27.17 -5.82
C LEU A 457 -27.63 -27.65 -5.51
N GLY A 458 -28.50 -26.73 -5.09
CA GLY A 458 -29.93 -27.02 -5.16
C GLY A 458 -30.29 -27.26 -6.62
N PRO A 459 -31.29 -28.12 -6.93
CA PRO A 459 -31.78 -28.21 -8.30
C PRO A 459 -32.17 -26.81 -8.78
N ASP A 460 -31.91 -26.50 -10.05
CA ASP A 460 -32.45 -25.28 -10.67
C ASP A 460 -33.95 -25.19 -10.40
N ALA A 461 -34.53 -23.99 -10.43
CA ALA A 461 -35.96 -23.75 -10.23
C ALA A 461 -36.88 -24.60 -11.15
N ASP A 462 -36.31 -25.19 -12.21
CA ASP A 462 -36.98 -26.06 -13.19
C ASP A 462 -36.76 -27.57 -12.97
N GLY A 463 -36.08 -28.00 -11.89
CA GLY A 463 -35.88 -29.42 -11.56
C GLY A 463 -34.93 -30.18 -12.51
N ALA A 464 -34.11 -29.45 -13.28
CA ALA A 464 -33.01 -30.03 -14.03
C ALA A 464 -31.81 -30.30 -13.09
N ASP A 465 -31.09 -31.39 -13.35
CA ASP A 465 -29.84 -31.71 -12.66
C ASP A 465 -28.87 -30.53 -12.84
N SER A 466 -28.50 -29.89 -11.73
CA SER A 466 -27.60 -28.73 -11.63
C SER A 466 -26.15 -29.02 -12.05
N ALA A 467 -25.90 -30.14 -12.72
CA ALA A 467 -24.60 -30.55 -13.21
C ALA A 467 -24.24 -29.90 -14.56
N ASP A 468 -25.23 -29.38 -15.30
CA ASP A 468 -25.03 -28.88 -16.68
C ASP A 468 -24.88 -27.34 -16.80
N TYR A 469 -25.19 -26.57 -15.75
CA TYR A 469 -24.94 -25.13 -15.69
C TYR A 469 -24.21 -24.76 -14.40
N GLY A 470 -22.96 -24.30 -14.54
CA GLY A 470 -22.09 -23.93 -13.42
C GLY A 470 -22.73 -22.87 -12.51
N ALA A 471 -23.25 -23.32 -11.38
CA ALA A 471 -23.77 -22.43 -10.34
C ALA A 471 -22.64 -21.55 -9.81
N GLU A 472 -22.75 -20.23 -10.04
CA GLU A 472 -21.85 -19.25 -9.46
C GLU A 472 -21.99 -19.30 -7.93
N ARG A 473 -20.88 -19.47 -7.20
CA ARG A 473 -20.86 -19.39 -5.73
C ARG A 473 -20.34 -18.04 -5.29
N ALA A 474 -20.98 -17.45 -4.29
CA ALA A 474 -20.51 -16.22 -3.64
C ALA A 474 -20.75 -16.33 -2.13
N CYS A 475 -19.65 -16.39 -1.37
CA CYS A 475 -19.64 -16.40 0.09
C CYS A 475 -18.70 -15.30 0.59
N PRO A 476 -19.01 -13.99 0.37
CA PRO A 476 -18.04 -12.94 0.59
C PRO A 476 -17.49 -12.93 2.01
N GLN A 477 -16.17 -12.89 2.18
CA GLN A 477 -15.48 -12.92 3.46
C GLN A 477 -14.55 -11.69 3.55
N PRO A 478 -14.70 -10.80 4.54
CA PRO A 478 -14.07 -9.49 4.49
C PRO A 478 -12.57 -9.56 4.80
N ILE A 479 -11.78 -8.83 4.02
CA ILE A 479 -10.41 -8.42 4.33
C ILE A 479 -10.36 -6.89 4.20
N LEU A 480 -9.87 -6.18 5.22
CA LEU A 480 -9.53 -4.75 5.09
C LEU A 480 -8.17 -4.68 4.38
N SER A 481 -8.20 -4.57 3.06
CA SER A 481 -7.06 -4.85 2.20
C SER A 481 -6.05 -3.73 2.12
N ASP A 482 -6.51 -2.50 2.32
CA ASP A 482 -5.71 -1.30 2.09
C ASP A 482 -6.31 -0.11 2.85
N ILE A 483 -5.45 0.85 3.19
CA ILE A 483 -5.80 2.14 3.79
C ILE A 483 -5.10 3.20 2.94
N THR A 484 -5.76 4.31 2.65
CA THR A 484 -5.06 5.46 2.08
C THR A 484 -5.62 6.77 2.58
N PHE A 485 -4.90 7.86 2.35
CA PHE A 485 -5.31 9.20 2.76
C PHE A 485 -5.37 10.12 1.55
N ASP A 486 -6.46 10.87 1.45
CA ASP A 486 -6.58 11.91 0.43
C ASP A 486 -5.79 13.18 0.81
N SER A 487 -5.79 14.16 -0.09
CA SER A 487 -5.10 15.45 0.14
C SER A 487 -5.72 16.31 1.24
N ASN A 488 -6.95 16.03 1.68
CA ASN A 488 -7.62 16.69 2.80
C ASN A 488 -7.30 16.00 4.14
N GLY A 489 -6.66 14.82 4.09
CA GLY A 489 -6.40 13.98 5.26
C GLY A 489 -7.56 13.06 5.63
N ASP A 490 -8.54 12.90 4.75
CA ASP A 490 -9.61 11.91 4.92
C ASP A 490 -9.05 10.51 4.68
N MET A 491 -9.36 9.60 5.61
CA MET A 491 -8.97 8.20 5.53
C MET A 491 -9.95 7.42 4.65
N ILE A 492 -9.42 6.76 3.63
CA ILE A 492 -10.13 5.87 2.71
C ILE A 492 -9.72 4.44 3.06
N VAL A 493 -10.67 3.51 3.11
CA VAL A 493 -10.41 2.10 3.41
C VAL A 493 -10.94 1.20 2.31
N GLY A 494 -10.10 0.26 1.88
CA GLY A 494 -10.43 -0.75 0.89
C GLY A 494 -10.80 -2.08 1.54
N PHE A 495 -11.83 -2.74 1.00
CA PHE A 495 -12.17 -4.11 1.36
C PHE A 495 -12.15 -5.02 0.14
N ILE A 496 -11.62 -6.23 0.30
CA ILE A 496 -11.70 -7.30 -0.69
C ILE A 496 -12.42 -8.52 -0.12
N ASP A 497 -12.87 -9.38 -1.03
CA ASP A 497 -13.46 -10.66 -0.69
C ASP A 497 -12.40 -11.78 -0.69
N ARG A 498 -12.09 -12.32 0.50
CA ARG A 498 -11.22 -13.49 0.68
C ARG A 498 -11.71 -14.70 -0.11
N PHE A 499 -13.02 -14.88 -0.26
CA PHE A 499 -13.58 -16.03 -0.97
C PHE A 499 -13.17 -16.05 -2.44
N SER A 500 -13.05 -14.89 -3.08
CA SER A 500 -12.51 -14.79 -4.44
C SER A 500 -11.07 -15.31 -4.55
N LEU A 501 -10.29 -15.20 -3.48
CA LEU A 501 -8.91 -15.68 -3.36
C LEU A 501 -8.85 -17.19 -3.02
N GLN A 502 -9.94 -17.74 -2.47
CA GLN A 502 -10.11 -19.16 -2.13
C GLN A 502 -10.72 -19.99 -3.26
N LEU A 503 -11.45 -19.39 -4.21
CA LEU A 503 -12.05 -20.10 -5.33
C LEU A 503 -11.23 -20.00 -6.61
N ASP A 504 -10.78 -18.79 -6.97
CA ASP A 504 -10.27 -18.48 -8.30
C ASP A 504 -11.17 -19.01 -9.46
N ARG A 505 -10.75 -18.87 -10.72
CA ARG A 505 -11.47 -19.43 -11.88
C ARG A 505 -11.35 -20.95 -11.90
N VAL A 506 -12.24 -21.64 -11.19
CA VAL A 506 -12.47 -23.08 -11.35
C VAL A 506 -13.02 -23.31 -12.76
N ASN A 507 -12.32 -24.09 -13.58
CA ASN A 507 -12.86 -24.63 -14.84
C ASN A 507 -13.51 -25.99 -14.60
#